data_AF-A0A0M0T5R9-F1
#
_entry.id   AF-A0A0M0T5R9-F1
#
_cell.length_a   1.000
_cell.length_b   1.000
_cell.length_c   1.000
_cell.angle_alpha   90.00
_cell.angle_beta   90.00
_cell.angle_gamma   90.00
#
_symmetry.space_group_name_H-M   'P 1'
#
loop_
_entity.id
_entity.type
_entity.pdbx_description
1 polymer ?
#
loop_
_entity_poly.entity_id
_entity_poly.type
_entity_poly.pdbx_seq_one_letter_code
_entity_poly.pdbx_strand_id
1 'polypeptide(L)'
;MVIELNTRNNQLLSALIQAESVVTALSERGITVLSVMMRDNRPRIHIARHAYCEQLIRDGQAAYLHFGKGRQGVFKQGVFNQDGCQVYWSESLH
;
A
#
# COMPACT_ATOMS: atom_id res chain seq x y z
N MET A 1 -17.90 31.35 -9.17
CA MET A 1 -17.49 30.18 -9.97
C MET A 1 -17.36 29.02 -9.01
N VAL A 2 -18.43 28.24 -8.84
CA VAL A 2 -18.40 27.04 -8.00
C VAL A 2 -17.97 25.92 -8.93
N ILE A 3 -16.79 25.37 -8.71
CA ILE A 3 -16.35 24.18 -9.43
C ILE A 3 -17.21 23.04 -8.88
N GLU A 4 -18.29 22.68 -9.57
CA GLU A 4 -18.98 21.42 -9.32
C GLU A 4 -18.01 20.28 -9.66
N LEU A 5 -17.28 19.82 -8.65
CA LEU A 5 -16.48 18.61 -8.74
C LEU A 5 -17.44 17.43 -8.84
N ASN A 6 -17.65 16.95 -10.06
CA ASN A 6 -18.30 15.69 -10.39
C ASN A 6 -17.94 14.61 -9.35
N THR A 7 -18.90 13.83 -8.85
CA THR A 7 -18.75 12.84 -7.77
C THR A 7 -17.49 11.96 -7.87
N ARG A 8 -17.04 11.63 -9.10
CA ARG A 8 -15.78 10.94 -9.35
C ARG A 8 -14.54 11.70 -8.89
N ASN A 9 -14.51 13.02 -9.08
CA ASN A 9 -13.43 13.89 -8.63
C ASN A 9 -13.36 13.93 -7.09
N ASN A 10 -14.51 13.90 -6.41
CA ASN A 10 -14.55 13.84 -4.94
C ASN A 10 -14.02 12.51 -4.40
N GLN A 11 -14.37 11.39 -5.06
CA GLN A 11 -13.83 10.07 -4.70
C GLN A 11 -12.32 9.99 -4.92
N LEU A 12 -11.83 10.52 -6.05
CA LEU A 12 -10.40 10.59 -6.33
C LEU A 12 -9.65 11.44 -5.30
N LEU A 13 -10.18 12.63 -4.99
CA LEU A 13 -9.58 13.53 -3.99
C LEU A 13 -9.55 12.86 -2.60
N SER A 14 -10.64 12.23 -2.19
CA SER A 14 -10.70 11.50 -0.92
C SER A 14 -9.67 10.37 -0.87
N ALA A 15 -9.50 9.62 -1.96
CA ALA A 15 -8.50 8.56 -2.04
C ALA A 15 -7.07 9.09 -1.97
N LEU A 16 -6.80 10.27 -2.55
CA LEU A 16 -5.48 10.91 -2.45
C LEU A 16 -5.19 11.39 -1.02
N ILE A 17 -6.17 11.98 -0.34
CA ILE A 17 -6.04 12.39 1.08
C ILE A 17 -5.78 11.17 1.97
N GLN A 18 -6.50 10.06 1.73
CA GLN A 18 -6.26 8.80 2.44
C GLN A 18 -4.84 8.27 2.18
N ALA A 19 -4.39 8.28 0.93
CA ALA A 19 -3.05 7.85 0.57
C ALA A 19 -1.98 8.68 1.27
N GLU A 20 -2.13 10.01 1.30
CA GLU A 20 -1.21 10.92 2.01
C GLU A 20 -1.15 10.60 3.50
N SER A 21 -2.31 10.44 4.15
CA SER A 21 -2.38 10.08 5.57
C SER A 21 -1.65 8.76 5.86
N VAL A 22 -1.87 7.73 5.05
CA VAL A 22 -1.20 6.43 5.22
C VAL A 22 0.30 6.53 4.94
N VAL A 23 0.72 7.26 3.90
CA VAL A 23 2.15 7.49 3.60
C VAL A 23 2.84 8.19 4.76
N THR A 24 2.23 9.22 5.34
CA THR A 24 2.77 9.92 6.51
C THR A 24 2.90 8.98 7.70
N ALA A 25 1.84 8.23 8.02
CA ALA A 25 1.83 7.27 9.12
C ALA A 25 2.86 6.15 8.96
N LEU A 26 3.13 5.69 7.74
CA LEU A 26 4.18 4.72 7.43
C LEU A 26 5.58 5.35 7.59
N SER A 27 5.75 6.56 7.08
CA SER A 27 7.03 7.29 7.13
C SER A 27 7.43 7.62 8.56
N GLU A 28 6.49 8.05 9.41
CA GLU A 28 6.69 8.29 10.85
C GLU A 28 7.11 7.02 11.60
N ARG A 29 6.70 5.84 11.13
CA ARG A 29 7.14 4.53 11.65
C ARG A 29 8.51 4.09 11.11
N GLY A 30 9.17 4.91 10.30
CA GLY A 30 10.45 4.59 9.66
C GLY A 30 10.34 3.67 8.45
N ILE A 31 9.12 3.44 7.93
CA ILE A 31 8.91 2.57 6.77
C ILE A 31 9.13 3.38 5.49
N THR A 32 10.03 2.90 4.62
CA THR A 32 10.27 3.53 3.32
C THR A 32 9.14 3.22 2.34
N VAL A 33 8.45 4.26 1.88
CA VAL A 33 7.50 4.17 0.76
C VAL A 33 8.27 4.24 -0.56
N LEU A 34 8.08 3.24 -1.42
CA LEU A 34 8.75 3.11 -2.71
C LEU A 34 7.92 3.71 -3.84
N SER A 35 6.60 3.52 -3.82
CA SER A 35 5.69 4.12 -4.79
C SER A 35 4.25 4.13 -4.29
N VAL A 36 3.46 5.06 -4.83
CA VAL A 36 2.00 5.10 -4.65
C VAL A 36 1.37 5.08 -6.03
N MET A 37 0.41 4.18 -6.24
CA MET A 37 -0.31 4.06 -7.50
C MET A 37 -1.80 3.91 -7.27
N MET A 38 -2.61 4.53 -8.12
CA MET A 38 -4.06 4.39 -8.09
C MET A 38 -4.49 3.23 -8.99
N ARG A 39 -5.29 2.31 -8.46
CA ARG A 39 -5.93 1.26 -9.26
C ARG A 39 -7.36 1.06 -8.78
N ASP A 40 -8.32 1.08 -9.70
CA ASP A 40 -9.75 0.87 -9.41
C ASP A 40 -10.27 1.85 -8.32
N ASN A 41 -9.87 3.14 -8.42
CA ASN A 41 -10.14 4.20 -7.43
C ASN A 41 -9.60 3.93 -6.01
N ARG A 42 -8.68 2.98 -5.87
CA ARG A 42 -8.09 2.61 -4.60
C ARG A 42 -6.57 2.83 -4.63
N PRO A 43 -6.00 3.56 -3.65
CA PRO A 43 -4.55 3.71 -3.56
C PRO A 43 -3.89 2.38 -3.21
N ARG A 44 -2.80 2.07 -3.91
CA ARG A 44 -1.90 0.97 -3.64
C ARG A 44 -0.52 1.53 -3.34
N ILE A 45 -0.04 1.27 -2.14
CA ILE A 45 1.21 1.82 -1.62
C ILE A 45 2.23 0.69 -1.55
N HIS A 46 3.29 0.81 -2.32
CA HIS A 46 4.42 -0.11 -2.30
C HIS A 46 5.43 0.38 -1.26
N ILE A 47 5.79 -0.47 -0.31
CA ILE A 47 6.79 -0.18 0.71
C ILE A 47 7.97 -1.14 0.61
N ALA A 48 9.12 -0.70 1.13
CA ALA A 48 10.22 -1.61 1.41
C ALA A 48 9.83 -2.58 2.52
N ARG A 49 10.38 -3.80 2.50
CA ARG A 49 10.20 -4.75 3.61
C ARG A 49 10.70 -4.10 4.90
N HIS A 50 9.89 -4.21 5.95
CA HIS A 50 10.20 -3.67 7.28
C HIS A 50 9.78 -4.66 8.37
N ALA A 51 10.41 -4.62 9.55
CA ALA A 51 10.11 -5.51 10.68
C ALA A 51 8.63 -5.42 11.11
N TYR A 52 8.02 -4.25 10.96
CA TYR A 52 6.58 -4.04 11.20
C TYR A 52 5.70 -4.96 10.34
N CYS A 53 6.11 -5.25 9.10
CA CYS A 53 5.36 -6.13 8.21
C CYS A 53 5.30 -7.57 8.74
N GLU A 54 6.38 -8.03 9.37
CA GLU A 54 6.41 -9.36 10.01
C GLU A 54 5.48 -9.40 11.23
N GLN A 55 5.43 -8.32 12.01
CA GLN A 55 4.50 -8.19 13.13
C GLN A 55 3.05 -8.25 12.64
N LEU A 56 2.71 -7.52 11.57
CA LEU A 56 1.38 -7.56 10.97
C LEU A 56 0.99 -8.96 10.48
N ILE A 57 1.93 -9.73 9.93
CA ILE A 57 1.69 -11.12 9.54
C ILE A 57 1.40 -11.98 10.77
N ARG A 58 2.20 -11.84 11.85
CA ARG A 58 1.99 -12.58 13.10
C ARG A 58 0.64 -12.26 13.75
N ASP A 59 0.21 -11.00 13.67
CA ASP A 59 -1.05 -10.53 14.23
C ASP A 59 -2.26 -10.83 13.32
N GLY A 60 -2.04 -11.48 12.18
CA GLY A 60 -3.09 -11.80 11.20
C GLY A 60 -3.66 -10.59 10.45
N GLN A 61 -2.99 -9.44 10.54
CA GLN A 61 -3.39 -8.18 9.88
C GLN A 61 -2.85 -8.06 8.45
N ALA A 62 -1.83 -8.85 8.11
CA ALA A 62 -1.32 -8.99 6.76
C ALA A 62 -1.32 -10.45 6.32
N ALA A 63 -1.24 -10.67 5.00
CA ALA A 63 -1.09 -12.00 4.41
C ALA A 63 -0.18 -11.97 3.18
N TYR A 64 0.50 -13.09 2.90
CA TYR A 64 1.17 -13.29 1.62
C TYR A 64 0.14 -13.77 0.59
N LEU A 65 -0.24 -12.90 -0.34
CA LEU A 65 -1.31 -13.18 -1.31
C LEU A 65 -0.79 -13.59 -2.69
N HIS A 66 0.45 -13.23 -3.03
CA HIS A 66 1.02 -13.53 -4.34
C HIS A 66 2.39 -14.19 -4.19
N PHE A 67 2.59 -15.24 -4.97
CA PHE A 67 3.87 -15.91 -5.16
C PHE A 67 4.18 -15.84 -6.66
N GLY A 68 5.35 -15.32 -7.01
CA GLY A 68 5.72 -15.09 -8.40
C GLY A 68 7.20 -15.39 -8.65
N LYS A 69 7.58 -15.46 -9.91
CA LYS A 69 8.98 -15.57 -10.33
C LYS A 69 9.38 -14.29 -11.05
N GLY A 70 10.15 -13.45 -10.37
CA GLY A 70 10.71 -12.21 -10.92
C GLY A 70 12.09 -12.45 -11.53
N ARG A 71 12.71 -11.37 -12.05
CA ARG A 71 14.08 -11.41 -12.58
C ARG A 71 15.12 -11.90 -11.55
N GLN A 72 14.85 -11.73 -10.26
CA GLN A 72 15.75 -12.12 -9.17
C GLN A 72 15.35 -13.44 -8.47
N GLY A 73 14.40 -14.20 -9.03
CA GLY A 73 13.97 -15.48 -8.45
C GLY A 73 12.53 -15.44 -7.95
N VAL A 74 12.20 -16.40 -7.09
CA VAL A 74 10.84 -16.52 -6.54
C VAL A 74 10.66 -15.40 -5.51
N PHE A 75 9.51 -14.74 -5.52
CA PHE A 75 9.14 -13.76 -4.52
C PHE A 75 7.76 -14.06 -3.98
N LYS A 76 7.51 -13.63 -2.74
CA LYS A 76 6.17 -13.54 -2.17
C LYS A 76 5.83 -12.10 -1.87
N GLN A 77 4.56 -11.74 -1.99
CA GLN A 77 4.09 -10.38 -1.76
C GLN A 77 3.18 -10.35 -0.54
N GLY A 78 3.59 -9.61 0.48
CA GLY A 78 2.77 -9.34 1.64
C GLY A 78 1.84 -8.16 1.36
N VAL A 79 0.62 -8.24 1.89
CA VAL A 79 -0.41 -7.21 1.70
C VAL A 79 -1.18 -7.00 3.00
N PHE A 80 -1.47 -5.75 3.32
CA PHE A 80 -2.47 -5.36 4.31
C PHE A 80 -3.28 -4.15 3.82
N ASN A 81 -4.38 -3.86 4.50
CA ASN A 81 -5.20 -2.69 4.22
C ASN A 81 -5.13 -1.71 5.38
N GLN A 82 -4.99 -0.43 5.09
CA GLN A 82 -5.00 0.65 6.09
C GLN A 82 -5.74 1.85 5.51
N ASP A 83 -6.74 2.36 6.22
CA ASP A 83 -7.51 3.56 5.87
C ASP A 83 -7.97 3.62 4.40
N GLY A 84 -8.48 2.49 3.89
CA GLY A 84 -8.94 2.36 2.50
C GLY A 84 -7.83 2.12 1.48
N CYS A 85 -6.56 2.29 1.86
CA CYS A 85 -5.40 1.99 1.02
C CYS A 85 -5.03 0.50 1.12
N GLN A 86 -4.47 -0.05 0.04
CA GLN A 86 -3.80 -1.34 0.07
C GLN A 86 -2.30 -1.09 0.14
N VAL A 87 -1.65 -1.59 1.19
CA VAL A 87 -0.19 -1.50 1.34
C VAL A 87 0.41 -2.86 1.04
N TYR A 88 1.49 -2.89 0.27
CA TYR A 88 2.14 -4.13 -0.10
C TYR A 88 3.66 -4.01 -0.13
N TRP A 89 4.33 -5.15 0.04
CA TRP A 89 5.78 -5.28 -0.11
C TRP A 89 6.13 -6.62 -0.76
N SER A 90 7.28 -6.69 -1.41
CA SER A 90 7.81 -7.93 -1.97
C SER A 90 8.92 -8.49 -1.08
N GLU A 91 8.97 -9.80 -0.94
CA GLU A 91 10.06 -10.53 -0.29
C GLU A 91 10.63 -11.54 -1.26
N SER A 92 11.94 -11.46 -1.51
CA SER A 92 12.64 -12.47 -2.29
C SER A 92 12.78 -13.74 -1.47
N LEU A 93 12.40 -14.86 -2.07
CA LEU A 93 12.60 -16.21 -1.56
C LEU A 93 13.89 -16.74 -2.21
N HIS A 94 15.01 -16.57 -1.51
CA HIS A 94 16.31 -17.11 -1.90
C HIS A 94 16.51 -18.48 -1.24
#